data_AF-A0A378IXB5-F1
#
_entry.id   AF-A0A378IXB5-F1
#
_cell.length_a   1.000
_cell.length_b   1.000
_cell.length_c   1.000
_cell.angle_alpha   90.00
_cell.angle_beta   90.00
_cell.angle_gamma   90.00
#
_symmetry.space_group_name_H-M   'P 1'
#
loop_
_entity.id
_entity.type
_entity.pdbx_description
1 polymer ?
#
loop_
_entity_poly.entity_id
_entity_poly.type
_entity_poly.pdbx_seq_one_letter_code
_entity_poly.pdbx_strand_id
1 'polypeptide(L)'
;MTLNADEQTPLSPGFAGAIFFAIFAVLFMLFTKYTLLSLKDSLLLPLLPSLLIAAITGAFAGGILGGVLAKKGHWVRPFFIGILLACLSLILGSLGILTHSYLSNPSFFARFHHWQDYFVVYGVVLLSLTLTIGLWLIPLTGLVAIYFNKHFFPGLLAVDEKRQLENKQSKTDSTKSDE
;
A
#
# COMPACT_ATOMS: atom_id res chain seq x y z
N MET A 1 -22.84 -9.52 -34.58
CA MET A 1 -22.11 -9.54 -33.30
C MET A 1 -22.29 -8.18 -32.65
N THR A 2 -23.28 -8.05 -31.78
CA THR A 2 -23.55 -6.82 -31.03
C THR A 2 -22.57 -6.75 -29.86
N LEU A 3 -21.58 -5.87 -29.96
CA LEU A 3 -20.73 -5.49 -28.83
C LEU A 3 -21.64 -4.83 -27.79
N ASN A 4 -22.00 -5.60 -26.75
CA ASN A 4 -22.70 -5.07 -25.59
C ASN A 4 -21.82 -3.97 -24.98
N ALA A 5 -22.30 -2.74 -25.08
CA ALA A 5 -21.68 -1.59 -24.46
C ALA A 5 -21.69 -1.77 -22.95
N ASP A 6 -20.48 -1.92 -22.40
CA ASP A 6 -20.05 -1.30 -21.15
C ASP A 6 -20.93 -1.63 -19.94
N GLU A 7 -20.81 -2.86 -19.45
CA GLU A 7 -20.96 -3.11 -18.02
C GLU A 7 -19.84 -2.34 -17.29
N GLN A 8 -20.07 -1.04 -17.05
CA GLN A 8 -19.26 -0.25 -16.12
C GLN A 8 -19.47 -0.86 -14.74
N THR A 9 -18.66 -1.87 -14.45
CA THR A 9 -18.61 -2.54 -13.17
C THR A 9 -18.36 -1.47 -12.10
N PRO A 10 -19.22 -1.37 -11.07
CA PRO A 10 -19.06 -0.38 -10.02
C PRO A 10 -17.64 -0.50 -9.47
N LEU A 11 -16.94 0.64 -9.34
CA LEU A 11 -15.54 0.68 -8.94
C LEU A 11 -15.32 -0.22 -7.72
N SER A 12 -14.63 -1.34 -7.93
CA SER A 12 -14.48 -2.32 -6.86
C SER A 12 -13.66 -1.67 -5.74
N PRO A 13 -14.07 -1.80 -4.47
CA PRO A 13 -13.36 -1.18 -3.36
C PRO A 13 -11.90 -1.63 -3.24
N GLY A 14 -11.61 -2.85 -3.71
CA GLY A 14 -10.25 -3.36 -3.85
C GLY A 14 -9.43 -2.59 -4.90
N PHE A 15 -10.00 -2.26 -6.06
CA PHE A 15 -9.28 -1.50 -7.09
C PHE A 15 -8.96 -0.06 -6.65
N ALA A 16 -9.92 0.61 -6.01
CA ALA A 16 -9.68 1.95 -5.44
C ALA A 16 -8.63 1.91 -4.33
N GLY A 17 -8.66 0.87 -3.48
CA GLY A 17 -7.65 0.61 -2.47
C GLY A 17 -6.27 0.36 -3.08
N ALA A 18 -6.18 -0.47 -4.13
CA ALA A 18 -4.92 -0.77 -4.81
C ALA A 18 -4.24 0.49 -5.33
N ILE A 19 -4.97 1.36 -6.04
CA ILE A 19 -4.41 2.61 -6.57
C ILE A 19 -3.94 3.53 -5.43
N PHE A 20 -4.78 3.72 -4.41
CA PHE A 20 -4.46 4.61 -3.31
C PHE A 20 -3.24 4.16 -2.51
N PHE A 21 -3.17 2.86 -2.17
CA PHE A 21 -2.02 2.31 -1.44
C PHE A 21 -0.77 2.18 -2.31
N ALA A 22 -0.89 2.02 -3.63
CA ALA A 22 0.26 2.08 -4.53
C ALA A 22 0.90 3.48 -4.53
N ILE A 23 0.08 4.52 -4.66
CA ILE A 23 0.54 5.92 -4.60
C ILE A 23 1.14 6.21 -3.23
N PHE A 24 0.47 5.79 -2.15
CA PHE A 24 0.99 5.95 -0.80
C PHE A 24 2.34 5.23 -0.61
N ALA A 25 2.48 3.99 -1.07
CA ALA A 25 3.71 3.23 -0.95
C ALA A 25 4.87 3.90 -1.70
N VAL A 26 4.61 4.45 -2.89
CA VAL A 26 5.58 5.23 -3.65
C VAL A 26 5.97 6.52 -2.90
N LEU A 27 4.99 7.29 -2.42
CA LEU A 27 5.25 8.51 -1.64
C LEU A 27 6.03 8.21 -0.36
N PHE A 28 5.67 7.14 0.35
CA PHE A 28 6.34 6.73 1.56
C PHE A 28 7.77 6.24 1.29
N MET A 29 7.98 5.54 0.18
CA MET A 29 9.31 5.11 -0.26
C MET A 29 10.20 6.32 -0.61
N LEU A 30 9.66 7.32 -1.30
CA LEU A 30 10.36 8.59 -1.56
C LEU A 30 10.67 9.31 -0.24
N PHE A 31 9.70 9.45 0.66
CA PHE A 31 9.89 10.04 1.98
C PHE A 31 10.99 9.32 2.77
N THR A 32 10.95 7.99 2.81
CA THR A 32 11.97 7.18 3.51
C THR A 32 13.35 7.37 2.88
N LYS A 33 13.43 7.43 1.55
CA LYS A 33 14.68 7.64 0.84
C LYS A 33 15.29 9.03 1.11
N TYR A 34 14.50 10.09 0.98
CA TYR A 34 14.98 11.46 1.07
C TYR A 34 15.08 12.00 2.50
N THR A 35 14.27 11.49 3.43
CA THR A 35 14.25 11.97 4.82
C THR A 35 15.05 11.06 5.75
N LEU A 36 14.98 9.73 5.59
CA LEU A 36 15.63 8.79 6.52
C LEU A 36 16.95 8.22 5.99
N LEU A 37 17.06 7.95 4.69
CA LEU A 37 18.26 7.35 4.09
C LEU A 37 19.28 8.36 3.57
N SER A 38 18.94 9.66 3.49
CA SER A 38 19.89 10.71 3.10
C SER A 38 21.10 10.83 4.04
N LEU A 39 21.08 10.17 5.22
CA LEU A 39 22.19 10.12 6.15
C LEU A 39 23.27 9.08 5.80
N LYS A 40 23.06 8.22 4.79
CA LYS A 40 23.99 7.12 4.47
C LYS A 40 24.23 7.04 2.96
N ASP A 41 25.19 7.84 2.48
CA ASP A 41 25.60 8.00 1.07
C ASP A 41 25.94 6.69 0.32
N SER A 42 26.13 5.57 1.02
CA SER A 42 26.58 4.30 0.45
C SER A 42 25.50 3.24 0.20
N LEU A 43 24.23 3.50 0.52
CA LEU A 43 23.12 2.55 0.35
C LEU A 43 22.00 3.07 -0.57
N LEU A 44 22.39 3.68 -1.70
CA LEU A 44 21.46 4.15 -2.72
C LEU A 44 20.79 2.96 -3.43
N LEU A 45 19.66 2.50 -2.88
CA LEU A 45 18.74 1.62 -3.60
C LEU A 45 18.42 2.26 -4.96
N PRO A 46 18.61 1.54 -6.08
CA PRO A 46 18.31 2.06 -7.40
C PRO A 46 16.85 2.49 -7.45
N LEU A 47 16.60 3.76 -7.83
CA LEU A 47 15.29 4.41 -7.72
C LEU A 47 14.19 3.64 -8.45
N LEU A 48 14.46 3.26 -9.68
CA LEU A 48 13.50 2.61 -10.57
C LEU A 48 12.97 1.26 -10.04
N PRO A 49 13.82 0.27 -9.71
CA PRO A 49 13.33 -1.01 -9.21
C PRO A 49 12.63 -0.88 -7.86
N SER A 50 13.12 0.00 -6.99
CA SER A 50 12.51 0.21 -5.67
C SER A 50 11.16 0.93 -5.75
N LEU A 51 10.97 1.84 -6.72
CA LEU A 51 9.68 2.46 -7.03
C LEU A 51 8.67 1.43 -7.56
N LEU A 52 9.08 0.57 -8.50
CA LEU A 52 8.22 -0.48 -9.05
C LEU A 52 7.80 -1.48 -7.97
N ILE A 53 8.74 -1.94 -7.15
CA ILE A 53 8.44 -2.85 -6.04
C ILE A 53 7.49 -2.16 -5.05
N ALA A 54 7.73 -0.91 -4.68
CA ALA A 54 6.84 -0.17 -3.77
C ALA A 54 5.41 -0.05 -4.35
N ALA A 55 5.29 0.31 -5.63
CA ALA A 55 4.00 0.43 -6.30
C ALA A 55 3.25 -0.91 -6.37
N ILE A 56 3.93 -2.00 -6.77
CA ILE A 56 3.33 -3.34 -6.86
C ILE A 56 2.90 -3.83 -5.47
N THR A 57 3.76 -3.67 -4.46
CA THR A 57 3.48 -4.13 -3.11
C THR A 57 2.34 -3.32 -2.48
N GLY A 58 2.32 -2.00 -2.69
CA GLY A 58 1.23 -1.11 -2.29
C GLY A 58 -0.08 -1.43 -2.99
N ALA A 59 -0.05 -1.70 -4.30
CA ALA A 59 -1.22 -2.12 -5.07
C ALA A 59 -1.79 -3.44 -4.56
N PHE A 60 -0.93 -4.41 -4.27
CA PHE A 60 -1.35 -5.72 -3.78
C PHE A 60 -1.95 -5.63 -2.37
N ALA A 61 -1.30 -4.89 -1.47
CA ALA A 61 -1.80 -4.61 -0.14
C ALA A 61 -3.16 -3.87 -0.20
N GLY A 62 -3.24 -2.80 -0.98
CA GLY A 62 -4.47 -2.04 -1.18
C GLY A 62 -5.58 -2.81 -1.87
N GLY A 63 -5.25 -3.74 -2.77
CA GLY A 63 -6.19 -4.62 -3.45
C GLY A 63 -6.88 -5.58 -2.49
N ILE A 64 -6.10 -6.25 -1.65
CA ILE A 64 -6.61 -7.22 -0.66
C ILE A 64 -7.34 -6.48 0.47
N LEU A 65 -6.76 -5.41 0.99
CA LEU A 65 -7.27 -4.71 2.17
C LEU A 65 -8.29 -3.62 1.82
N GLY A 66 -8.36 -3.15 0.59
CA GLY A 66 -9.31 -2.12 0.14
C GLY A 66 -10.77 -2.53 0.35
N GLY A 67 -11.10 -3.79 0.08
CA GLY A 67 -12.42 -4.36 0.40
C GLY A 67 -12.73 -4.39 1.90
N VAL A 68 -11.72 -4.64 2.74
CA VAL A 68 -11.87 -4.66 4.20
C VAL A 68 -11.98 -3.23 4.77
N LEU A 69 -11.21 -2.29 4.21
CA LEU A 69 -11.20 -0.88 4.58
C LEU A 69 -12.46 -0.14 4.14
N ALA A 70 -13.04 -0.51 3.01
CA ALA A 70 -14.26 0.11 2.47
C ALA A 70 -15.54 -0.32 3.21
N LYS A 71 -15.48 -1.36 4.05
CA LYS A 71 -16.65 -1.82 4.81
C LYS A 71 -16.99 -0.77 5.87
N LYS A 72 -18.21 -0.23 5.80
CA LYS A 72 -18.75 0.79 6.71
C LYS A 72 -18.60 0.30 8.16
N GLY A 73 -17.81 1.01 8.97
CA GLY A 73 -17.46 0.60 10.32
C GLY A 73 -16.86 1.75 11.12
N HIS A 74 -16.70 1.54 12.42
CA HIS A 74 -16.12 2.53 13.33
C HIS A 74 -14.67 2.87 12.92
N TRP A 75 -14.25 4.15 13.02
CA TRP A 75 -12.93 4.64 12.55
C TRP A 75 -11.72 3.93 13.17
N VAL A 76 -11.94 3.30 14.32
CA VAL A 76 -10.93 2.50 15.03
C VAL A 76 -10.51 1.28 14.20
N ARG A 77 -11.43 0.68 13.43
CA ARG A 77 -11.15 -0.52 12.62
C ARG A 77 -10.16 -0.26 11.48
N PRO A 78 -10.35 0.73 10.58
CA PRO A 78 -9.35 1.03 9.54
C PRO A 78 -8.01 1.47 10.13
N PHE A 79 -8.00 2.14 11.29
CA PHE A 79 -6.77 2.50 11.99
C PHE A 79 -5.95 1.28 12.42
N PHE A 80 -6.58 0.30 13.09
CA PHE A 80 -5.91 -0.95 13.47
C PHE A 80 -5.44 -1.76 12.26
N ILE A 81 -6.18 -1.74 11.16
CA ILE A 81 -5.76 -2.41 9.92
C ILE A 81 -4.52 -1.71 9.34
N GLY A 82 -4.46 -0.37 9.37
CA GLY A 82 -3.27 0.39 8.97
C GLY A 82 -2.06 0.07 9.83
N ILE A 83 -2.22 0.01 11.16
CA ILE A 83 -1.16 -0.39 12.09
C ILE A 83 -0.69 -1.83 11.80
N LEU A 84 -1.62 -2.76 11.60
CA LEU A 84 -1.30 -4.14 11.28
C LEU A 84 -0.50 -4.22 9.98
N LEU A 85 -0.87 -3.42 8.98
CA LEU A 85 -0.17 -3.35 7.70
C LEU A 85 1.25 -2.79 7.84
N ALA A 86 1.44 -1.75 8.65
CA ALA A 86 2.77 -1.22 8.96
C ALA A 86 3.62 -2.25 9.71
N CYS A 87 3.05 -2.95 10.68
CA CYS A 87 3.75 -3.99 11.42
C CYS A 87 4.18 -5.14 10.49
N LEU A 88 3.29 -5.58 9.62
CA LEU A 88 3.58 -6.58 8.60
C LEU A 88 4.68 -6.09 7.65
N SER A 89 4.61 -4.85 7.20
CA SER A 89 5.62 -4.23 6.32
C SER A 89 7.00 -4.14 6.98
N LEU A 90 7.08 -3.86 8.28
CA LEU A 90 8.35 -3.86 9.03
C LEU A 90 8.92 -5.28 9.16
N ILE A 91 8.08 -6.27 9.40
CA ILE A 91 8.47 -7.69 9.46
C ILE A 91 9.01 -8.15 8.10
N LEU A 92 8.29 -7.88 7.01
CA LEU A 92 8.75 -8.19 5.65
C LEU A 92 10.00 -7.40 5.26
N GLY A 93 10.08 -6.12 5.62
CA GLY A 93 11.23 -5.26 5.34
C GLY A 93 12.50 -5.72 6.06
N SER A 94 12.39 -6.06 7.35
CA SER A 94 13.51 -6.63 8.11
C SER A 94 13.97 -7.98 7.54
N LEU A 95 13.02 -8.81 7.10
CA LEU A 95 13.33 -10.09 6.45
C LEU A 95 14.06 -9.88 5.11
N GLY A 96 13.62 -8.90 4.31
CA GLY A 96 14.28 -8.51 3.07
C GLY A 96 15.72 -8.04 3.27
N ILE A 97 15.96 -7.22 4.30
CA ILE A 97 17.31 -6.76 4.67
C ILE A 97 18.18 -7.93 5.12
N LEU A 98 17.63 -8.83 5.95
CA LEU A 98 18.34 -10.01 6.41
C LEU A 98 18.73 -10.93 5.24
N THR A 99 17.81 -11.14 4.31
CA THR A 99 18.01 -11.97 3.12
C THR A 99 19.06 -11.37 2.19
N HIS A 100 19.00 -10.05 1.97
CA HIS A 100 20.01 -9.34 1.19
C HIS A 100 21.38 -9.41 1.86
N SER A 101 21.45 -9.20 3.19
CA SER A 101 22.70 -9.32 3.94
C SER A 101 23.27 -10.74 3.91
N TYR A 102 22.42 -11.77 3.91
CA TYR A 102 22.83 -13.16 3.78
C TYR A 102 23.41 -13.46 2.39
N LEU A 103 22.76 -12.97 1.34
CA LEU A 103 23.21 -13.16 -0.05
C LEU A 103 24.50 -12.37 -0.35
N SER A 104 24.64 -11.16 0.19
CA SER A 104 25.80 -10.29 -0.08
C SER A 104 27.03 -10.61 0.77
N ASN A 105 26.87 -11.13 1.99
CA ASN A 105 27.98 -11.47 2.87
C ASN A 105 27.73 -12.80 3.61
N PRO A 106 27.84 -13.94 2.92
CA PRO A 106 27.64 -15.27 3.52
C PRO A 106 28.65 -15.58 4.65
N SER A 107 29.83 -14.94 4.62
CA SER A 107 30.87 -15.08 5.64
C SER A 107 30.49 -14.51 7.01
N PHE A 108 29.57 -13.55 7.07
CA PHE A 108 29.06 -13.00 8.33
C PHE A 108 28.13 -14.02 9.00
N PHE A 109 27.28 -14.69 8.21
CA PHE A 109 26.35 -15.69 8.71
C PHE A 109 27.00 -17.06 9.00
N ALA A 110 28.13 -17.37 8.36
CA ALA A 110 28.92 -18.57 8.66
C ALA A 110 29.50 -18.58 10.10
N ARG A 111 29.53 -17.44 10.79
CA ARG A 111 29.97 -17.36 12.19
C ARG A 111 28.87 -17.75 13.19
N PHE A 112 27.60 -17.74 12.77
CA PHE A 112 26.49 -18.11 13.64
C PHE A 112 26.43 -19.63 13.78
N HIS A 113 26.79 -20.12 14.96
CA HIS A 113 26.76 -21.53 15.28
C HIS A 113 25.41 -21.96 15.88
N HIS A 114 24.58 -21.01 16.35
CA HIS A 114 23.29 -21.29 16.97
C HIS A 114 22.14 -20.54 16.30
N TRP A 115 20.98 -21.18 16.21
CA TRP A 115 19.72 -20.58 15.71
C TRP A 115 19.31 -19.30 16.48
N GLN A 116 19.73 -19.19 17.75
CA GLN A 116 19.49 -18.02 18.58
C GLN A 116 20.20 -16.77 18.06
N ASP A 117 21.38 -16.90 17.46
CA ASP A 117 22.12 -15.76 16.93
C ASP A 117 21.37 -15.12 15.75
N TYR A 118 20.74 -15.94 14.90
CA TYR A 118 19.88 -15.47 13.81
C TYR A 118 18.66 -14.71 14.35
N PHE A 119 18.06 -15.18 15.44
CA PHE A 119 16.93 -14.51 16.07
C PHE A 119 17.32 -13.18 16.70
N VAL A 120 18.50 -13.12 17.35
CA VAL A 120 19.02 -11.86 17.94
C VAL A 120 19.32 -10.85 16.85
N VAL A 121 19.99 -11.24 15.75
CA VAL A 121 20.28 -10.34 14.63
C VAL A 121 18.99 -9.87 13.98
N TYR A 122 18.04 -10.77 13.73
CA TYR A 122 16.73 -10.41 13.22
C TYR A 122 16.01 -9.42 14.14
N GLY A 123 16.02 -9.67 15.46
CA GLY A 123 15.45 -8.79 16.47
C GLY A 123 16.07 -7.40 16.47
N VAL A 124 17.41 -7.30 16.38
CA VAL A 124 18.12 -6.00 16.30
C VAL A 124 17.77 -5.26 15.01
N VAL A 125 17.72 -5.94 13.87
CA VAL A 125 17.32 -5.34 12.59
C VAL A 125 15.87 -4.86 12.66
N LEU A 126 14.95 -5.69 13.18
CA LEU A 126 13.54 -5.34 13.35
C LEU A 126 13.38 -4.13 14.29
N LEU A 127 14.07 -4.12 15.43
CA LEU A 127 14.01 -3.04 16.41
C LEU A 127 14.56 -1.73 15.82
N SER A 128 15.69 -1.81 15.12
CA SER A 128 16.28 -0.67 14.40
C SER A 128 15.34 -0.14 13.33
N LEU A 129 14.70 -1.00 12.53
CA LEU A 129 13.71 -0.56 11.54
C LEU A 129 12.47 0.04 12.18
N THR A 130 12.01 -0.53 13.28
CA THR A 130 10.83 -0.05 13.99
C THR A 130 11.07 1.33 14.57
N LEU A 131 12.26 1.57 15.15
CA LEU A 131 12.63 2.88 15.70
C LEU A 131 12.85 3.94 14.63
N THR A 132 13.47 3.58 13.51
CA THR A 132 13.80 4.54 12.44
C THR A 132 12.59 4.78 11.53
N ILE A 133 12.10 3.73 10.88
CA ILE A 133 11.04 3.81 9.86
C ILE A 133 9.67 3.58 10.50
N GLY A 134 9.56 2.64 11.44
CA GLY A 134 8.28 2.25 12.06
C GLY A 134 7.59 3.38 12.82
N LEU A 135 8.37 4.22 13.51
CA LEU A 135 7.86 5.36 14.26
C LEU A 135 7.05 6.33 13.39
N TRP A 136 7.42 6.47 12.11
CA TRP A 136 6.70 7.29 11.13
C TRP A 136 5.68 6.47 10.34
N LEU A 137 6.03 5.25 9.95
CA LEU A 137 5.20 4.37 9.14
C LEU A 137 3.89 4.00 9.84
N ILE A 138 3.95 3.64 11.12
CA ILE A 138 2.78 3.17 11.89
C ILE A 138 1.70 4.27 12.01
N PRO A 139 2.01 5.50 12.47
CA PRO A 139 1.00 6.55 12.52
C PRO A 139 0.54 6.99 11.12
N LEU A 140 1.44 7.10 10.13
CA LEU A 140 1.04 7.49 8.77
C LEU A 140 0.08 6.49 8.14
N THR A 141 0.41 5.20 8.17
CA THR A 141 -0.44 4.14 7.59
C THR A 141 -1.80 4.06 8.27
N GLY A 142 -1.85 4.21 9.60
CA GLY A 142 -3.11 4.29 10.35
C GLY A 142 -3.97 5.48 9.89
N LEU A 143 -3.35 6.66 9.73
CA LEU A 143 -4.05 7.88 9.31
C LEU A 143 -4.53 7.81 7.86
N VAL A 144 -3.71 7.23 6.99
CA VAL A 144 -3.99 7.00 5.57
C VAL A 144 -5.14 5.99 5.39
N ALA A 145 -5.19 4.94 6.22
CA ALA A 145 -6.30 3.99 6.22
C ALA A 145 -7.63 4.64 6.66
N ILE A 146 -7.59 5.54 7.66
CA ILE A 146 -8.75 6.36 8.05
C ILE A 146 -9.18 7.26 6.90
N TYR A 147 -8.23 7.97 6.27
CA TYR A 147 -8.51 8.88 5.17
C TYR A 147 -9.14 8.16 3.97
N PHE A 148 -8.64 6.96 3.66
CA PHE A 148 -9.20 6.11 2.61
C PHE A 148 -10.66 5.77 2.86
N ASN A 149 -10.99 5.28 4.08
CA ASN A 149 -12.35 4.90 4.43
C ASN A 149 -13.30 6.10 4.45
N LYS A 150 -12.87 7.23 5.05
CA LYS A 150 -13.78 8.33 5.37
C LYS A 150 -13.93 9.38 4.27
N HIS A 151 -12.92 9.56 3.41
CA HIS A 151 -12.91 10.66 2.43
C HIS A 151 -12.73 10.15 1.01
N PHE A 152 -11.76 9.27 0.79
CA PHE A 152 -11.42 8.81 -0.56
C PHE A 152 -12.48 7.88 -1.15
N PHE A 153 -12.85 6.82 -0.42
CA PHE A 153 -13.84 5.83 -0.87
C PHE A 153 -15.25 6.43 -1.11
N PRO A 154 -15.86 7.22 -0.20
CA PRO A 154 -17.14 7.85 -0.46
C PRO A 154 -17.07 8.92 -1.56
N GLY A 155 -15.93 9.60 -1.71
CA GLY A 155 -15.71 10.54 -2.81
C GLY A 155 -15.71 9.85 -4.18
N LEU A 156 -15.06 8.70 -4.29
CA LEU A 156 -15.09 7.87 -5.51
C LEU A 156 -16.50 7.36 -5.81
N LEU A 157 -17.24 6.93 -4.79
CA LEU A 157 -18.62 6.46 -4.92
C LEU A 157 -19.55 7.57 -5.44
N ALA A 158 -19.39 8.81 -4.93
CA ALA A 158 -20.18 9.96 -5.38
C ALA A 158 -19.85 10.39 -6.82
N VAL A 159 -18.61 10.22 -7.26
CA VAL A 159 -18.21 10.50 -8.67
C VAL A 159 -18.73 9.42 -9.61
N ASP A 160 -18.69 8.15 -9.19
CA ASP A 160 -19.22 7.03 -9.97
C ASP A 160 -20.75 7.13 -10.10
N GLU A 161 -21.45 7.48 -9.01
CA GLU A 161 -22.89 7.73 -9.02
C GLU A 161 -23.28 8.89 -9.98
N LYS A 162 -22.51 9.98 -9.98
CA LYS A 162 -22.71 11.08 -10.95
C LYS A 162 -22.51 10.66 -12.40
N ARG A 163 -21.45 9.88 -12.70
CA ARG A 163 -21.22 9.34 -14.05
C ARG A 163 -22.34 8.42 -14.51
N GLN A 164 -22.87 7.59 -13.63
CA GLN A 164 -23.99 6.72 -13.97
C GLN A 164 -25.30 7.50 -14.20
N LEU A 165 -25.52 8.59 -13.47
CA LEU A 165 -26.66 9.48 -13.69
C LEU A 165 -26.56 10.24 -15.02
N GLU A 166 -25.38 10.78 -15.35
CA GLU A 166 -25.12 11.46 -16.64
C GLU A 166 -25.29 10.51 -17.83
N ASN A 167 -24.78 9.27 -17.73
CA ASN A 167 -24.96 8.27 -18.79
C ASN A 167 -26.42 7.81 -18.94
N LYS A 168 -27.19 7.73 -17.85
CA LYS A 168 -28.63 7.44 -17.93
C LYS A 168 -29.43 8.58 -18.57
N GLN A 169 -29.08 9.84 -18.28
CA GLN A 169 -29.72 10.99 -18.96
C GLN A 169 -29.38 11.03 -20.45
N SER A 170 -28.10 10.84 -20.82
CA SER A 170 -27.66 10.79 -22.22
C SER A 170 -28.37 9.71 -23.04
N LYS A 171 -28.60 8.52 -22.45
CA LYS A 171 -29.33 7.42 -23.09
C LYS A 171 -30.85 7.65 -23.19
N THR A 172 -31.41 8.48 -22.31
CA THR A 172 -32.85 8.81 -22.32
C THR A 172 -33.16 9.90 -23.35
N ASP A 173 -32.26 10.87 -23.53
CA ASP A 173 -32.42 11.92 -24.56
C ASP A 173 -32.22 11.38 -25.97
N SER A 174 -31.32 10.42 -26.18
CA SER A 174 -31.16 9.78 -27.50
C SER A 174 -32.36 8.92 -27.91
N THR A 175 -33.13 8.40 -26.95
CA THR A 175 -34.33 7.58 -27.24
C THR A 175 -35.55 8.44 -27.58
N LYS A 176 -35.62 9.70 -27.11
CA LYS A 176 -36.71 10.64 -27.42
C LYS A 176 -36.55 11.37 -28.74
N SER A 177 -35.35 11.37 -29.33
CA SER A 177 -35.08 12.08 -30.58
C SER A 177 -35.39 11.26 -31.84
N ASP A 178 -35.75 9.98 -31.65
CA ASP A 178 -36.06 9.01 -32.71
C ASP A 178 -37.57 8.65 -32.79
N GLU A 179 -38.44 9.27 -31.96
CA GLU A 179 -39.91 9.28 -32.10
C GLU A 179 -40.41 10.59 -32.73
#